data_AF-A0A1S1V916-F1
#
_entry.id   AF-A0A1S1V916-F1
#
_cell.length_a   1.000
_cell.length_b   1.000
_cell.length_c   1.000
_cell.angle_alpha   90.00
_cell.angle_beta   90.00
_cell.angle_gamma   90.00
#
_symmetry.space_group_name_H-M   'P 1'
#
loop_
_entity.id
_entity.type
_entity.pdbx_description
1 polymer ?
#
loop_
_entity_poly.entity_id
_entity_poly.type
_entity_poly.pdbx_seq_one_letter_code
_entity_poly.pdbx_strand_id
1 'polypeptide(L)'
;MVAIKIAKDLDVEKDVIEMEIERLKRQYYALEKIRDTHKMDVATYHDQLFRTERAIENYQGMLEDLVATRYDIGNKLKDLKGLEYKVGRMKLLEGKKLEEIADELGYSYDHIARISSKIKLR
;
A
#
# COMPACT_ATOMS: atom_id res chain seq x y z
N MET A 1 -15.13 -12.73 -2.98
CA MET A 1 -15.38 -11.26 -2.90
C MET A 1 -14.03 -10.61 -2.67
N VAL A 2 -13.44 -9.96 -3.68
CA VAL A 2 -12.17 -9.26 -3.50
C VAL A 2 -12.47 -8.00 -2.70
N ALA A 3 -11.97 -7.91 -1.47
CA ALA A 3 -12.07 -6.69 -0.69
C ALA A 3 -11.37 -5.58 -1.49
N ILE A 4 -12.11 -4.54 -1.87
CA ILE A 4 -11.51 -3.34 -2.46
C ILE A 4 -10.69 -2.72 -1.32
N LYS A 5 -9.37 -2.97 -1.30
CA LYS A 5 -8.46 -2.23 -0.43
C LYS A 5 -8.61 -0.75 -0.77
N ILE A 6 -8.93 0.05 0.23
CA ILE A 6 -8.96 1.50 0.12
C ILE A 6 -7.53 2.05 0.22
N ALA A 7 -7.26 3.25 -0.31
CA ALA A 7 -5.91 3.80 -0.34
C ALA A 7 -5.29 3.94 1.06
N LYS A 8 -6.11 4.17 2.09
CA LYS A 8 -5.67 4.19 3.48
C LYS A 8 -5.09 2.84 3.93
N ASP A 9 -5.71 1.73 3.54
CA ASP A 9 -5.20 0.40 3.86
C ASP A 9 -3.89 0.13 3.10
N LEU A 10 -3.81 0.60 1.84
CA LEU A 10 -2.59 0.53 1.04
C LEU A 10 -1.45 1.34 1.68
N ASP A 11 -1.75 2.49 2.29
CA ASP A 11 -0.75 3.32 2.98
C ASP A 11 -0.20 2.63 4.23
N VAL A 12 -1.06 2.00 5.03
CA VAL A 12 -0.60 1.22 6.20
C VAL A 12 0.27 0.04 5.77
N GLU A 13 -0.14 -0.68 4.72
CA GLU A 13 0.63 -1.80 4.20
C GLU A 13 1.97 -1.37 3.59
N LYS A 14 1.98 -0.23 2.89
CA LYS A 14 3.19 0.42 2.37
C LYS A 14 4.18 0.69 3.52
N ASP A 15 3.72 1.29 4.61
CA ASP A 15 4.56 1.62 5.77
C ASP A 15 5.18 0.34 6.38
N VAL A 16 4.40 -0.73 6.50
CA VAL A 16 4.89 -2.03 7.01
C VAL A 16 5.96 -2.61 6.09
N ILE A 17 5.75 -2.57 4.77
CA ILE A 17 6.72 -3.09 3.79
C ILE A 17 7.99 -2.25 3.80
N GLU A 18 7.89 -0.92 3.87
CA GLU A 18 9.05 -0.02 3.94
C GLU A 18 9.87 -0.27 5.21
N MET A 19 9.21 -0.47 6.36
CA MET A 19 9.89 -0.85 7.61
C MET A 19 10.66 -2.17 7.47
N GLU A 20 10.08 -3.16 6.78
CA GLU A 20 10.69 -4.48 6.60
C GLU A 20 11.86 -4.44 5.62
N ILE A 21 11.75 -3.68 4.52
CA ILE A 21 12.87 -3.41 3.61
C ILE A 21 14.03 -2.78 4.37
N GLU A 22 13.78 -1.77 5.21
CA GLU A 22 14.83 -1.12 5.99
C GLU A 22 15.45 -2.06 7.03
N ARG A 23 14.66 -2.95 7.64
CA ARG A 23 15.17 -4.02 8.52
C ARG A 23 16.12 -4.94 7.76
N LEU A 24 15.73 -5.40 6.57
CA LEU A 24 16.53 -6.29 5.74
C LEU A 24 17.80 -5.61 5.21
N LYS A 25 17.75 -4.33 4.82
CA LYS A 25 18.95 -3.56 4.43
C LYS A 25 19.95 -3.44 5.57
N ARG A 26 19.48 -3.22 6.81
CA ARG A 26 20.36 -3.23 7.99
C ARG A 26 21.03 -4.59 8.19
N GLN A 27 20.28 -5.67 7.99
CA GLN A 27 20.83 -7.04 8.05
C GLN A 27 21.88 -7.26 6.95
N TYR A 28 21.58 -6.89 5.71
CA TYR A 28 22.51 -6.96 4.58
C TYR A 28 23.81 -6.21 4.87
N TYR A 29 23.71 -4.98 5.36
CA TYR A 29 24.86 -4.18 5.74
C TYR A 29 25.71 -4.81 6.85
N ALA A 30 25.06 -5.46 7.83
CA ALA A 30 25.76 -6.18 8.88
C ALA A 30 26.51 -7.40 8.35
N LEU A 31 25.91 -8.13 7.39
CA LEU A 31 26.55 -9.26 6.69
C LEU A 31 27.78 -8.78 5.91
N GLU A 32 27.65 -7.75 5.08
CA GLU A 32 28.76 -7.19 4.31
C GLU A 32 29.94 -6.77 5.21
N LYS A 33 29.66 -6.23 6.40
CA LYS A 33 30.71 -5.87 7.37
C LYS A 33 31.53 -7.04 7.92
N ILE A 34 30.95 -8.24 7.93
CA ILE A 34 31.61 -9.43 8.49
C ILE A 34 32.17 -10.36 7.41
N ARG A 35 31.95 -10.06 6.12
CA ARG A 35 32.38 -10.85 4.97
C ARG A 35 33.82 -11.37 5.08
N ASP A 36 34.76 -10.48 5.36
CA ASP A 36 36.20 -10.80 5.37
C ASP A 36 36.73 -11.16 6.78
N THR A 37 35.83 -11.23 7.78
CA THR A 37 36.21 -11.38 9.19
C THR A 37 36.23 -12.83 9.69
N HIS A 38 35.81 -13.79 8.86
CA HIS A 38 35.67 -15.21 9.20
C HIS A 38 34.80 -15.49 10.45
N LYS A 39 33.97 -14.51 10.88
CA LYS A 39 33.02 -14.64 11.99
C LYS A 39 31.86 -15.59 11.71
N MET A 40 31.75 -16.03 10.46
CA MET A 40 30.74 -16.96 9.98
C MET A 40 31.37 -17.83 8.89
N ASP A 41 30.91 -19.08 8.80
CA ASP A 41 31.25 -19.97 7.69
C ASP A 41 30.84 -19.35 6.34
N VAL A 42 31.67 -19.56 5.31
CA VAL A 42 31.50 -18.94 3.98
C VAL A 42 30.22 -19.41 3.31
N ALA A 43 29.87 -20.69 3.42
CA ALA A 43 28.63 -21.20 2.81
C ALA A 43 27.40 -20.57 3.49
N THR A 44 27.42 -20.49 4.82
CA THR A 44 26.38 -19.85 5.63
C THR A 44 26.26 -18.36 5.31
N TYR A 45 27.39 -17.67 5.12
CA TYR A 45 27.42 -16.26 4.68
C TYR A 45 26.67 -16.07 3.37
N HIS A 46 27.04 -16.83 2.34
CA HIS A 46 26.44 -16.69 1.02
C HIS A 46 24.95 -17.04 1.02
N ASP A 47 24.53 -18.08 1.74
CA ASP A 47 23.11 -18.44 1.86
C ASP A 47 22.31 -17.32 2.55
N GLN A 48 22.82 -16.74 3.64
CA GLN A 48 22.14 -15.64 4.33
C GLN A 48 22.09 -14.36 3.49
N LEU A 49 23.18 -14.03 2.78
CA LEU A 49 23.24 -12.88 1.89
C LEU A 49 22.21 -13.01 0.78
N PHE A 50 22.21 -14.16 0.08
CA PHE A 50 21.28 -14.46 -1.01
C PHE A 50 19.82 -14.40 -0.55
N ARG A 51 19.48 -15.00 0.60
CA ARG A 51 18.11 -14.93 1.15
C ARG A 51 17.69 -13.51 1.48
N THR A 52 18.61 -12.70 2.02
CA THR A 52 18.34 -11.31 2.36
C THR A 52 18.11 -10.48 1.09
N GLU A 53 18.93 -10.64 0.07
CA GLU A 53 18.77 -9.98 -1.24
C GLU A 53 17.42 -10.34 -1.88
N ARG A 54 17.10 -11.64 -1.96
CA ARG A 54 15.82 -12.10 -2.51
C ARG A 54 14.62 -11.58 -1.73
N ALA A 55 14.72 -11.49 -0.40
CA ALA A 55 13.65 -10.91 0.41
C ALA A 55 13.46 -9.41 0.11
N ILE A 56 14.55 -8.65 -0.02
CA ILE A 56 14.50 -7.22 -0.39
C ILE A 56 13.83 -7.06 -1.76
N GLU A 57 14.25 -7.81 -2.77
CA GLU A 57 13.66 -7.79 -4.11
C GLU A 57 12.15 -8.05 -4.08
N ASN A 58 11.73 -9.09 -3.34
CA ASN A 58 10.31 -9.44 -3.22
C ASN A 58 9.49 -8.31 -2.60
N TYR A 59 9.96 -7.73 -1.49
CA TYR A 59 9.27 -6.63 -0.83
C TYR A 59 9.25 -5.36 -1.69
N GLN A 60 10.30 -5.10 -2.46
CA GLN A 60 10.31 -3.99 -3.43
C GLN A 60 9.25 -4.20 -4.52
N GLY A 61 9.11 -5.40 -5.07
CA GLY A 61 8.06 -5.72 -6.04
C GLY A 61 6.65 -5.52 -5.45
N MET A 62 6.42 -5.98 -4.21
CA MET A 62 5.15 -5.74 -3.52
C MET A 62 4.86 -4.25 -3.30
N LEU A 63 5.90 -3.46 -2.97
CA LEU A 63 5.78 -2.02 -2.80
C LEU A 63 5.41 -1.32 -4.11
N GLU A 64 6.02 -1.72 -5.22
CA GLU A 64 5.69 -1.21 -6.55
C GLU A 64 4.23 -1.49 -6.92
N ASP A 65 3.74 -2.71 -6.70
CA ASP A 65 2.36 -3.09 -6.95
C ASP A 65 1.35 -2.25 -6.12
N LEU A 66 1.69 -1.98 -4.85
CA LEU A 66 0.86 -1.14 -3.98
C LEU A 66 0.82 0.31 -4.44
N VAL A 67 1.98 0.86 -4.81
CA VAL A 67 2.07 2.24 -5.31
C VAL A 67 1.30 2.37 -6.63
N ALA A 68 1.44 1.41 -7.54
CA ALA A 68 0.68 1.36 -8.79
C ALA A 68 -0.84 1.31 -8.52
N THR A 69 -1.28 0.41 -7.63
CA THR A 69 -2.69 0.29 -7.25
C THR A 69 -3.24 1.60 -6.67
N ARG A 70 -2.47 2.25 -5.79
CA ARG A 70 -2.86 3.55 -5.21
C ARG A 70 -2.95 4.65 -6.28
N TYR A 71 -1.99 4.68 -7.20
CA TYR A 71 -1.98 5.62 -8.31
C TYR A 71 -3.19 5.43 -9.24
N ASP A 72 -3.55 4.18 -9.53
CA ASP A 72 -4.71 3.85 -10.35
C ASP A 72 -6.03 4.28 -9.69
N ILE A 73 -6.17 4.09 -8.37
CA ILE A 73 -7.32 4.64 -7.62
C ILE A 73 -7.39 6.15 -7.80
N GLY A 74 -6.26 6.85 -7.67
CA GLY A 74 -6.17 8.29 -7.87
C GLY A 74 -6.56 8.73 -9.29
N ASN A 75 -6.15 7.99 -10.32
CA ASN A 75 -6.50 8.29 -11.70
C ASN A 75 -7.97 8.04 -12.01
N LYS A 76 -8.55 6.92 -11.56
CA LYS A 76 -9.99 6.64 -11.76
C LYS A 76 -10.88 7.71 -11.12
N LEU A 77 -10.41 8.36 -10.04
CA LEU A 77 -11.11 9.48 -9.44
C LEU A 77 -11.09 10.76 -10.29
N LYS A 78 -10.06 10.99 -11.13
CA LYS A 78 -9.97 12.21 -11.97
C LYS A 78 -11.12 12.33 -12.97
N ASP A 79 -11.70 11.21 -13.38
CA ASP A 79 -12.82 11.17 -14.33
C ASP A 79 -14.17 11.50 -13.68
N LEU A 80 -14.24 11.43 -12.34
CA LEU A 80 -15.44 11.78 -11.59
C LEU A 80 -15.60 13.30 -11.48
N LYS A 81 -16.85 13.77 -11.43
CA LYS A 81 -17.16 15.20 -11.32
C LYS A 81 -18.11 15.49 -10.16
N GLY A 82 -18.04 16.71 -9.65
CA GLY A 82 -18.98 17.22 -8.65
C GLY A 82 -19.07 16.34 -7.40
N LEU A 83 -20.28 15.91 -7.06
CA LEU A 83 -20.55 15.13 -5.85
C LEU A 83 -19.96 13.71 -5.92
N GLU A 84 -19.89 13.11 -7.11
CA GLU A 84 -19.29 11.77 -7.30
C GLU A 84 -17.81 11.77 -6.96
N TYR A 85 -17.08 12.81 -7.38
CA TYR A 85 -15.67 13.00 -7.02
C TYR A 85 -15.48 13.12 -5.51
N LYS A 86 -16.29 13.97 -4.85
CA LYS A 86 -16.21 14.17 -3.39
C LYS A 86 -16.43 12.88 -2.63
N VAL A 87 -17.51 12.15 -2.96
CA VAL A 87 -17.84 10.86 -2.34
C VAL A 87 -16.75 9.82 -2.62
N GLY A 88 -16.26 9.73 -3.86
CA GLY A 88 -15.19 8.81 -4.25
C GLY A 88 -13.89 9.08 -3.51
N ARG A 89 -13.44 10.34 -3.45
CA ARG A 89 -12.24 10.76 -2.72
C ARG A 89 -12.33 10.41 -1.23
N MET A 90 -13.41 10.77 -0.56
CA MET A 90 -13.57 10.53 0.88
C MET A 90 -13.63 9.03 1.21
N LYS A 91 -14.32 8.24 0.38
CA LYS A 91 -14.41 6.80 0.59
C LYS A 91 -13.10 6.08 0.26
N LEU A 92 -12.53 6.34 -0.92
CA LEU A 92 -11.45 5.53 -1.47
C LEU A 92 -10.06 6.03 -1.11
N LEU A 93 -9.87 7.34 -0.91
CA LEU A 93 -8.59 7.92 -0.48
C LEU A 93 -8.55 8.13 1.03
N GLU A 94 -9.59 8.73 1.61
CA GLU A 94 -9.60 9.06 3.05
C GLU A 94 -10.07 7.90 3.93
N GLY A 95 -10.74 6.90 3.34
CA GLY A 95 -11.26 5.72 4.06
C GLY A 95 -12.46 6.00 4.96
N LYS A 96 -13.21 7.06 4.70
CA LYS A 96 -14.42 7.42 5.46
C LYS A 96 -15.58 6.47 5.15
N LYS A 97 -16.40 6.22 6.17
CA LYS A 97 -17.66 5.49 6.05
C LYS A 97 -18.72 6.36 5.37
N LEU A 98 -19.75 5.73 4.79
CA LEU A 98 -20.78 6.45 4.04
C LEU A 98 -21.60 7.39 4.94
N GLU A 99 -21.79 7.02 6.20
CA GLU A 99 -22.43 7.82 7.24
C GLU A 99 -21.64 9.11 7.51
N GLU A 100 -20.32 8.99 7.71
CA GLU A 100 -19.43 10.14 7.92
C GLU A 100 -19.42 11.08 6.70
N ILE A 101 -19.43 10.52 5.49
CA ILE A 101 -19.51 11.28 4.24
C ILE A 101 -20.85 12.00 4.12
N ALA A 102 -21.95 11.35 4.51
CA ALA A 102 -23.28 11.92 4.47
C ALA A 102 -23.40 13.13 5.41
N ASP A 103 -22.91 12.99 6.64
CA ASP A 103 -22.88 14.06 7.64
C ASP A 103 -22.02 15.24 7.16
N GLU A 104 -20.82 14.97 6.63
CA GLU A 104 -19.88 16.02 6.21
C GLU A 104 -20.33 16.76 4.94
N LEU A 105 -21.02 16.07 4.01
CA LEU A 105 -21.53 16.69 2.78
C LEU A 105 -22.96 17.24 2.93
N GLY A 106 -23.63 17.02 4.06
CA GLY A 106 -24.99 17.49 4.32
C GLY A 106 -26.06 16.76 3.51
N TYR A 107 -25.86 15.48 3.21
CA TYR A 107 -26.81 14.63 2.48
C TYR A 107 -27.29 13.47 3.34
N SER A 108 -28.38 12.80 2.93
CA SER A 108 -28.77 11.55 3.59
C SER A 108 -27.85 10.39 3.20
N TYR A 109 -27.71 9.42 4.12
CA TYR A 109 -26.98 8.17 3.87
C TYR A 109 -27.39 7.50 2.55
N ASP A 110 -28.71 7.35 2.31
CA ASP A 110 -29.23 6.72 1.09
C ASP A 110 -28.82 7.45 -0.19
N HIS A 111 -28.73 8.78 -0.12
CA HIS A 111 -28.28 9.58 -1.26
C HIS A 111 -26.80 9.32 -1.56
N ILE A 112 -25.95 9.33 -0.54
CA ILE A 112 -24.52 9.03 -0.66
C ILE A 112 -24.28 7.57 -1.07
N ALA A 113 -25.03 6.61 -0.53
CA ALA A 113 -24.94 5.21 -0.91
C ALA A 113 -25.26 4.98 -2.39
N ARG A 114 -26.27 5.67 -2.92
CA ARG A 114 -26.63 5.63 -4.35
C ARG A 114 -25.57 6.23 -5.25
N ILE A 115 -24.88 7.27 -4.80
CA ILE A 115 -23.75 7.85 -5.54
C ILE A 115 -22.56 6.91 -5.49
N SER A 116 -22.25 6.40 -4.30
CA SER A 116 -21.13 5.47 -4.09
C SER A 116 -21.26 4.20 -4.93
N SER A 117 -22.47 3.68 -5.12
CA SER A 117 -22.70 2.49 -5.96
C SER A 117 -22.50 2.72 -7.46
N LYS A 118 -22.57 3.97 -7.93
CA LYS A 118 -22.31 4.34 -9.32
C LYS A 118 -20.82 4.48 -9.63
N ILE A 119 -19.99 4.70 -8.60
CA ILE A 119 -18.53 4.78 -8.74
C ILE A 119 -18.01 3.36 -9.01
N LYS A 120 -17.89 3.01 -10.29
CA LYS A 120 -17.31 1.74 -10.73
C LYS A 120 -15.80 1.89 -10.82
N LEU A 121 -15.08 1.11 -10.02
CA LEU A 121 -13.62 0.95 -10.11
C LEU A 121 -13.22 -0.20 -11.05
N ARG A 122 -14.13 -0.69 -11.91
CA ARG A 122 -13.79 -1.67 -12.94
C ARG A 122 -13.13 -0.95 -14.11
#